data_AF-A0A0F9N0V0-F1
#
_entry.id   AF-A0A0F9N0V0-F1
#
_cell.length_a   1.000
_cell.length_b   1.000
_cell.length_c   1.000
_cell.angle_alpha   90.00
_cell.angle_beta   90.00
_cell.angle_gamma   90.00
#
_symmetry.space_group_name_H-M   'P 1'
#
loop_
_entity.id
_entity.type
_entity.pdbx_description
1 polymer ?
#
loop_
_entity_poly.entity_id
_entity_poly.type
_entity_poly.pdbx_seq_one_letter_code
_entity_poly.pdbx_strand_id
1 'polypeptide(L)'
;NTVDIDCEPKMRAFELIEQQNPLDRVYLDHPRFGRETVGEYLDRHKIPVNPDGTITLYHGKPKSTRFNELRDGSYLTDSKEDAEFFAARDRGLSPDKIEVLTLTLSPDQINPGMGITLNGSYRLENK
;
A
#
# COMPACT_ATOMS: atom_id res chain seq x y z
N ASN A 1 -19.93 50.54 -31.90
CA ASN A 1 -19.73 49.10 -31.67
C ASN A 1 -18.54 48.88 -30.77
N THR A 2 -18.78 48.94 -29.48
CA THR A 2 -17.80 48.58 -28.46
C THR A 2 -18.30 47.24 -27.93
N VAL A 3 -17.54 46.17 -28.15
CA VAL A 3 -17.93 44.82 -27.77
C VAL A 3 -17.59 44.63 -26.30
N ASP A 4 -18.62 44.37 -25.50
CA ASP A 4 -18.55 43.92 -24.12
C ASP A 4 -17.69 42.64 -24.05
N ILE A 5 -16.63 42.66 -23.24
CA ILE A 5 -15.91 41.45 -22.87
C ILE A 5 -16.51 41.02 -21.53
N ASP A 6 -17.38 40.03 -21.61
CA ASP A 6 -17.95 39.31 -20.49
C ASP A 6 -16.84 38.84 -19.53
N CYS A 7 -16.90 39.36 -18.30
CA CYS A 7 -16.21 38.79 -17.16
C CYS A 7 -16.85 37.45 -16.80
N GLU A 8 -16.37 36.36 -17.39
CA GLU A 8 -16.71 35.02 -16.90
C GLU A 8 -16.27 34.87 -15.44
N PRO A 9 -17.10 34.24 -14.58
CA PRO A 9 -16.78 34.08 -13.18
C PRO A 9 -15.60 33.12 -13.06
N LYS A 10 -14.58 33.54 -12.31
CA LYS A 10 -13.51 32.68 -11.79
C LYS A 10 -14.15 31.56 -10.98
N MET A 11 -14.54 30.48 -11.65
CA MET A 11 -14.95 29.25 -10.99
C MET A 11 -13.76 28.79 -10.16
N ARG A 12 -14.05 28.63 -8.88
CA ARG A 12 -13.12 28.40 -7.80
C ARG A 12 -12.29 27.16 -8.13
N ALA A 13 -10.98 27.32 -8.24
CA ALA A 13 -10.01 26.22 -8.32
C ALA A 13 -9.91 25.42 -6.99
N PHE A 14 -10.99 25.32 -6.22
CA PHE A 14 -11.06 24.71 -4.89
C PHE A 14 -11.89 23.42 -4.84
N GLU A 15 -12.56 23.02 -5.94
CA GLU A 15 -13.44 21.84 -5.97
C GLU A 15 -12.91 20.68 -6.84
N LEU A 16 -11.64 20.73 -7.27
CA LEU A 16 -11.01 19.66 -8.06
C LEU A 16 -10.10 18.73 -7.22
N ILE A 17 -10.34 18.68 -5.90
CA ILE A 17 -9.70 17.71 -4.98
C ILE A 17 -10.63 16.50 -4.75
N GLU A 18 -11.92 16.62 -5.06
CA GLU A 18 -12.90 15.55 -4.95
C GLU A 18 -12.97 14.76 -6.26
N GLN A 19 -12.07 13.77 -6.42
CA GLN A 19 -12.27 12.52 -7.19
C GLN A 19 -10.96 11.81 -7.59
N GLN A 20 -9.80 12.18 -7.05
CA GLN A 20 -8.62 11.32 -7.23
C GLN A 20 -8.91 9.96 -6.59
N ASN A 21 -8.79 8.89 -7.37
CA ASN A 21 -8.89 7.50 -6.91
C ASN A 21 -7.95 7.34 -5.70
N PRO A 22 -8.38 6.77 -4.56
CA PRO A 22 -7.51 6.56 -3.40
C PRO A 22 -6.17 5.89 -3.74
N LEU A 23 -6.17 5.05 -4.79
CA LEU A 23 -4.98 4.39 -5.34
C LEU A 23 -3.98 5.36 -5.98
N ASP A 24 -4.45 6.51 -6.49
CA ASP A 24 -3.65 7.50 -7.23
C ASP A 24 -3.17 8.67 -6.33
N ARG A 25 -3.61 8.73 -5.07
CA ARG A 25 -3.30 9.83 -4.13
C ARG A 25 -1.97 9.69 -3.41
N VAL A 26 -1.47 8.46 -3.27
CA VAL A 26 -0.24 8.19 -2.52
C VAL A 26 0.92 8.17 -3.51
N TYR A 27 1.69 9.25 -3.54
CA TYR A 27 2.82 9.41 -4.45
C TYR A 27 4.15 9.15 -3.76
N LEU A 28 5.01 8.33 -4.36
CA LEU A 28 6.33 7.96 -3.83
C LEU A 28 7.47 8.85 -4.32
N ASP A 29 8.57 9.05 -3.59
CA ASP A 29 9.79 9.62 -4.20
C ASP A 29 10.85 8.51 -4.29
N HIS A 30 11.01 7.87 -5.46
CA HIS A 30 12.03 6.83 -5.67
C HIS A 30 13.17 7.33 -6.59
N PRO A 31 14.44 7.33 -6.16
CA PRO A 31 15.55 7.92 -6.91
C PRO A 31 15.85 7.25 -8.26
N ARG A 32 15.34 6.03 -8.51
CA ARG A 32 15.53 5.28 -9.77
C ARG A 32 14.24 5.07 -10.59
N PHE A 33 13.07 5.14 -9.95
CA PHE A 33 11.79 4.78 -10.57
C PHE A 33 10.79 5.93 -10.58
N GLY A 34 11.12 7.07 -9.95
CA GLY A 34 10.27 8.26 -9.91
C GLY A 34 9.12 8.14 -8.92
N ARG A 35 8.11 8.99 -9.13
CA ARG A 35 6.81 8.95 -8.44
C ARG A 35 5.95 7.84 -9.02
N GLU A 36 5.73 6.77 -8.27
CA GLU A 36 4.73 5.73 -8.57
C GLU A 36 3.59 5.82 -7.53
N THR A 37 2.35 5.63 -7.97
CA THR A 37 1.18 5.55 -7.11
C THR A 37 0.96 4.13 -6.57
N VAL A 38 0.16 3.98 -5.53
CA VAL A 38 -0.28 2.65 -5.06
C VAL A 38 -0.97 1.88 -6.19
N GLY A 39 -1.85 2.54 -6.96
CA GLY A 39 -2.53 1.94 -8.09
C GLY A 39 -1.58 1.44 -9.18
N GLU A 40 -0.59 2.24 -9.55
CA GLU A 40 0.42 1.88 -10.54
C GLU A 40 1.25 0.69 -10.10
N TYR A 41 1.67 0.65 -8.83
CA TYR A 41 2.39 -0.50 -8.27
C TYR A 41 1.55 -1.78 -8.36
N LEU A 42 0.28 -1.72 -7.92
CA LEU A 42 -0.62 -2.87 -7.92
C LEU A 42 -0.88 -3.39 -9.35
N ASP A 43 -1.09 -2.50 -10.33
CA ASP A 43 -1.28 -2.91 -11.72
C ASP A 43 -0.01 -3.51 -12.34
N ARG A 44 1.16 -2.91 -12.07
CA ARG A 44 2.45 -3.42 -12.56
C ARG A 44 2.76 -4.83 -12.05
N HIS A 45 2.44 -5.11 -10.79
CA HIS A 45 2.65 -6.41 -10.16
C HIS A 45 1.43 -7.34 -10.25
N LYS A 46 0.34 -6.91 -10.88
CA LYS A 46 -0.90 -7.68 -11.05
C LYS A 46 -1.52 -8.14 -9.73
N ILE A 47 -1.42 -7.29 -8.70
CA ILE A 47 -2.02 -7.54 -7.38
C ILE A 47 -3.50 -7.13 -7.44
N PRO A 48 -4.44 -8.05 -7.16
CA PRO A 48 -5.86 -7.75 -7.24
C PRO A 48 -6.31 -6.84 -6.09
N VAL A 49 -7.20 -5.90 -6.42
CA VAL A 49 -7.94 -5.10 -5.44
C VAL A 49 -9.29 -5.76 -5.19
N ASN A 50 -9.67 -5.90 -3.92
CA ASN A 50 -10.95 -6.46 -3.51
C ASN A 50 -12.11 -5.53 -3.94
N PRO A 51 -13.36 -6.06 -4.07
CA PRO A 51 -14.51 -5.25 -4.46
C PRO A 51 -14.83 -4.07 -3.54
N ASP A 52 -14.38 -4.13 -2.28
CA ASP A 52 -14.52 -3.07 -1.27
C ASP A 52 -13.39 -2.03 -1.30
N GLY A 53 -12.44 -2.15 -2.24
CA GLY A 53 -11.29 -1.26 -2.39
C GLY A 53 -10.09 -1.61 -1.51
N THR A 54 -10.14 -2.70 -0.75
CA THR A 54 -9.01 -3.17 0.07
C THR A 54 -8.06 -4.07 -0.74
N ILE A 55 -6.86 -4.30 -0.21
CA ILE A 55 -5.82 -5.15 -0.78
C ILE A 55 -5.47 -6.22 0.24
N THR A 56 -5.39 -7.47 -0.21
CA THR A 56 -4.92 -8.59 0.62
C THR A 56 -3.42 -8.77 0.44
N LEU A 57 -2.66 -8.62 1.52
CA LEU A 57 -1.20 -8.80 1.52
C LEU A 57 -0.77 -9.70 2.70
N TYR A 58 0.45 -10.19 2.64
CA TYR A 58 0.99 -11.17 3.56
C TYR A 58 2.28 -10.69 4.21
N HIS A 59 2.43 -11.04 5.49
CA HIS A 59 3.64 -10.78 6.27
C HIS A 59 4.07 -12.04 6.99
N GLY A 60 5.32 -12.47 6.82
CA GLY A 60 5.89 -13.60 7.55
C GLY A 60 6.54 -13.18 8.86
N LYS A 61 6.17 -13.85 9.95
CA LYS A 61 6.83 -13.70 11.27
C LYS A 61 7.24 -15.05 11.85
N PRO A 62 8.30 -15.13 12.68
CA PRO A 62 8.58 -16.36 13.42
C PRO A 62 7.44 -16.69 14.39
N LYS A 63 7.06 -17.97 14.47
CA LYS A 63 6.04 -18.50 15.40
C LYS A 63 6.33 -18.20 16.88
N SER A 64 7.60 -18.03 17.24
CA SER A 64 8.03 -17.66 18.60
C SER A 64 7.76 -16.19 18.94
N THR A 65 7.51 -15.35 17.93
CA THR A 65 7.34 -13.90 18.13
C THR A 65 5.93 -13.58 18.57
N ARG A 66 5.81 -12.94 19.73
CA ARG A 66 4.55 -12.42 20.25
C ARG A 66 4.54 -10.90 20.17
N PHE A 67 3.82 -10.37 19.19
CA PHE A 67 3.47 -8.95 19.10
C PHE A 67 2.02 -8.84 18.62
N ASN A 68 1.36 -7.77 19.01
CA ASN A 68 -0.04 -7.49 18.63
C ASN A 68 -0.13 -6.38 17.57
N GLU A 69 1.01 -5.94 17.04
CA GLU A 69 1.11 -4.82 16.12
C GLU A 69 2.28 -4.99 15.16
N LEU A 70 2.06 -4.74 13.87
CA LEU A 70 3.09 -4.54 12.86
C LEU A 70 3.42 -3.04 12.77
N ARG A 71 4.71 -2.74 12.63
CA ARG A 71 5.19 -1.34 12.59
C ARG A 71 5.25 -0.82 11.17
N ASP A 72 5.31 0.51 11.06
CA ASP A 72 5.63 1.21 9.81
C ASP A 72 6.89 0.62 9.14
N GLY A 73 6.85 0.49 7.82
CA GLY A 73 7.93 -0.12 7.03
C GLY A 73 8.01 -1.66 7.09
N SER A 74 7.09 -2.35 7.77
CA SER A 74 7.04 -3.82 7.73
C SER A 74 6.82 -4.30 6.30
N TYR A 75 7.66 -5.22 5.83
CA TYR A 75 7.57 -5.77 4.47
C TYR A 75 6.29 -6.59 4.28
N LEU A 76 5.68 -6.42 3.11
CA LEU A 76 4.47 -7.08 2.65
C LEU A 76 4.70 -7.70 1.27
N THR A 77 3.93 -8.72 0.94
CA THR A 77 3.92 -9.35 -0.39
C THR A 77 2.52 -9.88 -0.72
N ASP A 78 2.24 -10.07 -2.00
CA ASP A 78 1.01 -10.66 -2.52
C ASP A 78 1.03 -12.20 -2.57
N SER A 79 2.16 -12.83 -2.27
CA SER A 79 2.29 -14.30 -2.14
C SER A 79 2.52 -14.74 -0.69
N LYS A 80 1.77 -15.76 -0.25
CA LYS A 80 1.98 -16.39 1.07
C LYS A 80 3.32 -17.11 1.13
N GLU A 81 3.68 -17.77 0.05
CA GLU A 81 4.91 -18.55 -0.10
C GLU A 81 6.13 -17.63 -0.02
N ASP A 82 6.07 -16.48 -0.70
CA ASP A 82 7.14 -15.47 -0.62
C ASP A 82 7.25 -14.87 0.78
N ALA A 83 6.12 -14.59 1.43
CA ALA A 83 6.12 -14.08 2.81
C ALA A 83 6.81 -15.06 3.77
N GLU A 84 6.52 -16.36 3.61
CA GLU A 84 7.15 -17.42 4.39
C GLU A 84 8.65 -17.52 4.09
N PHE A 85 9.00 -17.60 2.80
CA PHE A 85 10.36 -17.78 2.33
C PHE A 85 11.28 -16.63 2.74
N PHE A 86 10.89 -15.38 2.49
CA PHE A 86 11.71 -14.22 2.84
C PHE A 86 11.84 -14.06 4.35
N ALA A 87 10.76 -14.26 5.11
CA ALA A 87 10.84 -14.16 6.57
C ALA A 87 11.72 -15.24 7.20
N ALA A 88 11.73 -16.45 6.62
CA ALA A 88 12.62 -17.55 7.00
C ALA A 88 14.08 -17.23 6.65
N ARG A 89 14.34 -16.87 5.39
CA ARG A 89 15.68 -16.54 4.87
C ARG A 89 16.34 -15.42 5.66
N ASP A 90 15.65 -14.32 5.87
CA ASP A 90 16.21 -13.12 6.51
C ASP A 90 16.58 -13.34 7.98
N ARG A 91 16.10 -14.43 8.59
CA ARG A 91 16.34 -14.80 9.99
C ARG A 91 17.12 -16.09 10.16
N GLY A 92 17.54 -16.74 9.07
CA GLY A 92 18.22 -18.03 9.12
C GLY A 92 17.36 -19.15 9.72
N LEU A 93 16.04 -19.09 9.52
CA LEU A 93 15.07 -20.08 10.01
C LEU A 93 14.60 -20.97 8.87
N SER A 94 14.07 -22.15 9.22
CA SER A 94 13.32 -22.98 8.28
C SER A 94 11.90 -22.43 8.06
N PRO A 95 11.30 -22.58 6.86
CA PRO A 95 9.94 -22.11 6.56
C PRO A 95 8.88 -22.59 7.57
N ASP A 96 8.98 -23.83 8.07
CA ASP A 96 8.04 -24.40 9.06
C ASP A 96 8.00 -23.64 10.41
N LYS A 97 8.99 -22.78 10.67
CA LYS A 97 9.06 -21.91 11.86
C LYS A 97 8.41 -20.55 11.64
N ILE A 98 7.94 -20.27 10.44
CA ILE A 98 7.27 -19.02 10.09
C ILE A 98 5.75 -19.21 10.15
N GLU A 99 5.10 -18.15 10.60
CA GLU A 99 3.67 -17.95 10.56
C GLU A 99 3.40 -16.80 9.59
N VAL A 100 2.53 -17.03 8.61
CA VAL A 100 2.15 -16.01 7.62
C VAL A 100 0.86 -15.34 8.08
N LEU A 101 0.95 -14.04 8.34
CA LEU A 101 -0.18 -13.18 8.64
C LEU A 101 -0.85 -12.76 7.33
N THR A 102 -2.17 -12.87 7.27
CA THR A 102 -2.98 -12.31 6.18
C THR A 102 -3.54 -10.97 6.62
N LEU A 103 -3.25 -9.92 5.87
CA LEU A 103 -3.66 -8.54 6.16
C LEU A 103 -4.61 -8.07 5.06
N THR A 104 -5.71 -7.47 5.46
CA THR A 104 -6.61 -6.74 4.57
C THR A 104 -6.42 -5.26 4.85
N LEU A 105 -5.86 -4.54 3.88
CA LEU A 105 -5.36 -3.17 4.03
C LEU A 105 -6.05 -2.23 3.05
N SER A 106 -6.30 -1.00 3.47
CA SER A 106 -6.69 0.06 2.55
C SER A 106 -5.44 0.66 1.85
N PRO A 107 -5.61 1.32 0.68
CA PRO A 107 -4.49 1.89 -0.07
C PRO A 107 -3.60 2.86 0.72
N ASP A 108 -4.17 3.59 1.68
CA ASP A 108 -3.45 4.53 2.54
C ASP A 108 -2.58 3.83 3.61
N GLN A 109 -2.82 2.54 3.87
CA GLN A 109 -2.04 1.74 4.82
C GLN A 109 -0.84 1.04 4.17
N ILE A 110 -0.61 1.25 2.88
CA ILE A 110 0.50 0.66 2.15
C ILE A 110 1.43 1.74 1.59
N ASN A 111 2.72 1.44 1.63
CA ASN A 111 3.78 2.27 1.10
C ASN A 111 4.56 1.45 0.06
N PRO A 112 4.34 1.69 -1.25
CA PRO A 112 5.08 1.00 -2.30
C PRO A 112 6.53 1.51 -2.42
N GLY A 113 7.39 0.76 -3.10
CA GLY A 113 8.82 1.05 -3.23
C GLY A 113 9.52 -0.03 -4.05
N MET A 114 10.74 -0.44 -3.67
CA MET A 114 11.34 -1.65 -4.24
C MET A 114 10.50 -2.91 -3.95
N GLY A 115 9.76 -2.89 -2.85
CA GLY A 115 8.67 -3.80 -2.53
C GLY A 115 7.53 -3.02 -1.87
N ILE A 116 6.50 -3.71 -1.39
CA ILE A 116 5.38 -3.09 -0.70
C ILE A 116 5.57 -3.23 0.82
N THR A 117 5.32 -2.15 1.55
CA THR A 117 5.47 -2.11 3.01
C THR A 117 4.24 -1.50 3.67
N LEU A 118 4.07 -1.68 4.98
CA LEU A 118 3.06 -0.95 5.74
C LEU A 118 3.40 0.54 5.82
N ASN A 119 2.36 1.37 5.67
CA ASN A 119 2.39 2.79 5.98
C ASN A 119 1.72 3.00 7.35
N GLY A 120 2.55 3.22 8.37
CA GLY A 120 2.10 3.34 9.77
C GLY A 120 1.93 2.00 10.49
N SER A 121 1.46 2.09 11.73
CA SER A 121 1.22 0.93 12.60
C SER A 121 -0.08 0.20 12.23
N TYR A 122 -0.03 -1.13 12.20
CA TYR A 122 -1.20 -1.98 11.98
C TYR A 122 -1.41 -2.93 13.17
N ARG A 123 -2.54 -2.79 13.86
CA ARG A 123 -2.90 -3.66 14.99
C ARG A 123 -3.38 -5.01 14.44
N LEU A 124 -2.77 -6.09 14.90
CA LEU A 124 -3.25 -7.43 14.61
C LEU A 124 -4.49 -7.67 15.47
N GLU A 125 -5.64 -7.86 14.82
CA GLU A 125 -6.83 -8.34 15.53
C GLU A 125 -6.55 -9.77 16.01
N ASN A 126 -6.52 -9.95 17.33
CA ASN A 126 -6.42 -11.28 17.92
C ASN A 126 -7.66 -12.08 17.50
N LYS A 127 -7.48 -13.07 16.62
CA LYS A 127 -8.46 -14.13 16.40
C LYS A 127 -8.26 -15.25 17.41
#